data_AF-A0A291PGG0-F1
#
_entry.id   AF-A0A291PGG0-F1
#
_cell.length_a   1.000
_cell.length_b   1.000
_cell.length_c   1.000
_cell.angle_alpha   90.00
_cell.angle_beta   90.00
_cell.angle_gamma   90.00
#
_symmetry.space_group_name_H-M   'P 1'
#
loop_
_entity.id
_entity.type
_entity.pdbx_description
1 polymer ?
#
loop_
_entity_poly.entity_id
_entity_poly.type
_entity_poly.pdbx_seq_one_letter_code
_entity_poly.pdbx_strand_id
1 'polypeptide(L)' 'MPDDVSEATIKAQAYSYIMLCLLQRLERREPGLIHDLLDGIKADYEASKTHARNGPPVSLIFEEAISFLARAKQGAES' A
#
# COMPACT_ATOMS: atom_id res chain seq x y z
N MET A 1 7.18 -19.64 -21.92
CA MET A 1 6.13 -18.72 -22.39
C MET A 1 5.91 -17.71 -21.28
N PRO A 2 5.86 -16.41 -21.55
CA PRO A 2 5.52 -15.46 -20.49
C PRO A 2 4.12 -15.83 -20.00
N ASP A 3 3.95 -16.01 -18.70
CA ASP A 3 2.65 -16.28 -18.10
C ASP A 3 1.67 -15.20 -18.58
N ASP A 4 0.55 -15.60 -19.19
CA ASP A 4 -0.47 -14.66 -19.65
C ASP A 4 -0.93 -13.83 -18.44
N VAL A 5 -0.55 -12.55 -18.43
CA VAL A 5 -0.92 -11.63 -17.36
C VAL A 5 -2.43 -11.45 -17.44
N SER A 6 -3.14 -11.92 -16.41
CA SER A 6 -4.60 -11.85 -16.39
C SER A 6 -5.10 -10.41 -16.50
N GLU A 7 -6.29 -10.22 -17.09
CA GLU A 7 -6.94 -8.90 -17.15
C GLU A 7 -7.10 -8.27 -15.74
N ALA A 8 -7.36 -9.09 -14.73
CA ALA A 8 -7.43 -8.66 -13.34
C ALA A 8 -6.09 -8.09 -12.84
N THR A 9 -4.97 -8.73 -13.21
CA THR A 9 -3.62 -8.25 -12.89
C THR A 9 -3.33 -6.92 -13.58
N ILE A 10 -3.70 -6.77 -14.86
CA ILE A 10 -3.52 -5.52 -15.61
C ILE A 10 -4.29 -4.37 -14.94
N LYS A 11 -5.57 -4.61 -14.59
CA LYS A 11 -6.40 -3.62 -13.89
C LYS A 11 -5.82 -3.24 -12.53
N ALA A 12 -5.40 -4.24 -11.73
CA ALA A 12 -4.78 -3.99 -10.44
C ALA A 12 -3.51 -3.14 -10.56
N GLN A 13 -2.63 -3.46 -11.52
CA GLN A 13 -1.42 -2.67 -11.77
C GLN A 13 -1.72 -1.25 -12.22
N ALA A 14 -2.72 -1.05 -13.09
CA ALA A 14 -3.13 0.28 -13.52
C ALA A 14 -3.66 1.14 -12.34
N TYR A 15 -4.51 0.57 -11.48
CA TYR A 15 -5.01 1.26 -10.30
C TYR A 15 -3.90 1.57 -9.29
N SER A 16 -2.99 0.62 -9.04
CA SER A 16 -1.82 0.83 -8.20
C SER A 16 -0.94 1.98 -8.71
N TYR A 17 -0.71 2.07 -10.02
CA TYR A 17 0.05 3.17 -10.62
C TYR A 17 -0.63 4.54 -10.41
N ILE A 18 -1.94 4.63 -10.67
CA ILE A 18 -2.70 5.86 -10.46
C ILE A 18 -2.64 6.29 -8.98
N MET A 19 -2.86 5.36 -8.05
CA MET A 19 -2.80 5.65 -6.62
C MET A 19 -1.41 6.08 -6.17
N LEU A 20 -0.35 5.49 -6.72
CA LEU A 20 1.02 5.87 -6.43
C LEU A 20 1.28 7.33 -6.82
N CYS A 21 0.89 7.72 -8.04
CA CYS A 21 1.03 9.10 -8.52
C CYS A 21 0.21 10.09 -7.68
N LEU A 22 -1.00 9.71 -7.26
CA LEU A 22 -1.85 10.54 -6.41
C LEU A 22 -1.22 10.74 -5.03
N LEU A 23 -0.75 9.68 -4.37
CA LEU A 23 -0.11 9.76 -3.05
C LEU A 23 1.14 10.63 -3.08
N GLN A 24 2.01 10.46 -4.08
CA GLN A 24 3.21 11.30 -4.23
C GLN A 24 2.86 12.79 -4.48
N ARG A 25 1.75 13.06 -5.16
CA ARG A 25 1.27 14.43 -5.35
C ARG A 25 0.66 14.99 -4.06
N LEU A 26 -0.04 14.18 -3.29
CA LEU A 26 -0.61 14.57 -2.00
C LEU A 26 0.50 14.84 -0.97
N GLU A 27 1.53 14.00 -0.89
CA GLU A 27 2.70 14.22 -0.04
C GLU A 27 3.38 15.58 -0.31
N ARG A 28 3.50 15.96 -1.58
CA ARG A 28 4.05 17.29 -1.95
C ARG A 28 3.15 18.46 -1.54
N ARG A 29 1.84 18.22 -1.37
CA ARG A 29 0.87 19.24 -0.93
C ARG A 29 0.73 19.27 0.60
N GLU A 30 0.90 18.12 1.23
CA GLU A 30 0.77 17.88 2.66
C GLU A 30 1.94 16.99 3.10
N PRO A 31 3.13 17.60 3.34
CA PRO A 31 4.30 16.84 3.75
C PRO A 31 4.06 16.13 5.08
N GLY A 32 4.37 14.83 5.13
CA GLY A 32 4.12 13.96 6.28
C GLY A 32 2.92 13.04 6.13
N LEU A 33 2.03 13.28 5.15
CA LEU A 33 0.83 12.46 4.96
C LEU A 33 1.13 10.97 4.80
N ILE A 34 2.10 10.61 3.95
CA ILE A 34 2.48 9.20 3.74
C ILE A 34 3.07 8.60 5.02
N HIS A 35 3.75 9.39 5.85
CA HIS A 35 4.28 8.93 7.13
C HIS A 35 3.15 8.63 8.12
N ASP A 36 2.16 9.53 8.23
CA ASP A 36 1.00 9.34 9.09
C ASP A 36 0.17 8.11 8.67
N LEU A 37 -0.01 7.92 7.36
CA LEU A 37 -0.68 6.74 6.81
C LEU A 37 0.09 5.44 7.12
N LEU A 38 1.42 5.45 7.00
CA LEU A 38 2.25 4.29 7.34
C LEU A 38 2.14 3.93 8.82
N ASP A 39 2.13 4.93 9.69
CA ASP A 39 2.05 4.71 11.13
C ASP A 39 0.67 4.20 11.54
N GLY A 40 -0.40 4.75 10.96
CA GLY A 40 -1.77 4.24 11.14
C GLY A 40 -1.92 2.78 10.72
N ILE A 41 -1.46 2.42 9.52
CA ILE A 41 -1.57 1.04 9.02
C ILE A 41 -0.75 0.06 9.86
N LYS A 42 0.43 0.45 10.36
CA LYS A 42 1.22 -0.40 11.26
C LYS A 42 0.49 -0.61 12.59
N ALA A 43 -0.10 0.44 13.16
CA ALA A 43 -0.88 0.34 14.39
C ALA A 43 -2.09 -0.58 14.21
N ASP A 44 -2.82 -0.42 13.10
CA ASP A 44 -3.94 -1.29 12.74
C ASP A 44 -3.50 -2.74 12.53
N TYR A 45 -2.34 -2.97 11.90
CA TYR A 45 -1.80 -4.31 11.72
C TYR A 45 -1.49 -4.97 13.06
N GLU A 46 -0.80 -4.28 13.98
CA GLU A 46 -0.53 -4.81 15.32
C GLU A 46 -1.82 -5.07 16.11
N ALA A 47 -2.78 -4.14 16.05
CA ALA A 47 -4.09 -4.33 16.68
C ALA A 47 -4.82 -5.56 16.10
N SER A 48 -4.71 -5.79 14.79
CA SER A 48 -5.31 -6.95 14.13
C SER A 48 -4.74 -8.27 14.65
N LYS A 49 -3.46 -8.33 15.05
CA LYS A 49 -2.83 -9.57 15.56
C LYS A 49 -3.40 -10.02 16.90
N THR A 50 -3.88 -9.07 17.71
CA THR A 50 -4.53 -9.39 18.99
C THR A 50 -5.91 -10.04 18.83
N HIS A 51 -6.52 -9.93 17.65
CA HIS A 51 -7.79 -10.55 17.33
C HIS A 51 -7.52 -11.91 16.65
N ALA A 52 -7.64 -12.99 17.42
CA ALA A 52 -7.35 -14.39 17.04
C ALA A 52 -8.15 -14.95 15.82
N ARG A 53 -8.92 -14.11 15.11
CA ARG A 53 -9.68 -14.46 13.90
C ARG A 53 -9.05 -13.97 12.60
N ASN A 54 -7.99 -13.17 12.66
CA ASN A 54 -7.34 -12.66 11.46
C ASN A 54 -6.40 -13.72 10.88
N GLY A 55 -6.96 -14.55 10.00
CA GLY A 55 -6.20 -15.56 9.26
C GLY A 55 -5.25 -14.95 8.23
N PRO A 56 -4.46 -15.80 7.55
CA PRO A 56 -3.42 -15.40 6.59
C PRO A 56 -3.81 -14.36 5.52
N PRO A 57 -5.07 -14.26 5.02
CA PRO A 57 -5.42 -13.24 4.03
C PRO A 57 -5.35 -11.80 4.57
N VAL A 58 -5.57 -11.59 5.87
CA VAL A 58 -5.60 -10.23 6.45
C VAL A 58 -4.19 -9.67 6.62
N SER A 59 -3.23 -10.48 7.10
CA SER A 59 -1.83 -10.07 7.24
C SER A 59 -1.21 -9.68 5.89
N LEU A 60 -1.51 -10.43 4.83
CA LEU A 60 -1.02 -10.15 3.49
C LEU A 60 -1.52 -8.81 2.94
N ILE A 61 -2.74 -8.39 3.29
CA ILE A 61 -3.29 -7.08 2.90
C ILE A 61 -2.51 -5.95 3.59
N PHE A 62 -2.25 -6.08 4.89
CA PHE A 62 -1.44 -5.09 5.62
C PHE A 62 -0.02 -5.00 5.09
N GLU A 63 0.62 -6.15 4.83
CA GLU A 63 1.98 -6.20 4.29
C GLU A 63 2.08 -5.55 2.91
N GLU A 64 1.13 -5.82 2.01
CA GLU A 64 1.10 -5.18 0.69
C GLU A 64 0.82 -3.68 0.79
N ALA A 65 -0.09 -3.25 1.68
CA ALA A 65 -0.39 -1.84 1.89
C ALA A 65 0.83 -1.06 2.41
N ILE A 66 1.56 -1.63 3.39
CA ILE A 66 2.81 -1.07 3.92
C ILE A 66 3.86 -0.98 2.80
N SER A 67 4.04 -2.06 2.02
CA SER A 67 4.95 -2.09 0.87
C SER A 67 4.62 -1.04 -0.18
N PHE A 68 3.33 -0.84 -0.48
CA PHE A 68 2.86 0.17 -1.42
C PHE A 68 3.13 1.59 -0.93
N LEU A 69 2.81 1.92 0.33
CA LEU A 69 3.08 3.23 0.90
C LEU A 69 4.59 3.53 1.00
N ALA A 70 5.42 2.53 1.29
CA ALA A 70 6.87 2.69 1.30
C ALA A 70 7.42 3.07 -0.08
N ARG A 71 6.91 2.46 -1.16
CA ARG A 71 7.22 2.83 -2.56
C ARG A 71 6.75 4.25 -2.87
N ALA A 72 5.56 4.63 -2.41
CA ALA A 72 5.03 5.98 -2.60
C ALA A 72 5.93 7.03 -1.95
N LYS A 73 6.40 6.78 -0.72
CA LYS A 73 7.33 7.66 -0.01
C LYS A 73 8.62 7.88 -0.80
N GLN A 74 9.28 6.81 -1.23
CA GLN A 74 10.54 6.89 -1.98
C GLN A 74 10.42 7.74 -3.25
N GLY A 75 9.33 7.56 -4.00
CA GLY A 75 9.09 8.34 -5.22
C GLY A 75 8.57 9.76 -4.99
N ALA A 76 8.15 10.11 -3.77
CA ALA A 76 7.85 11.50 -3.41
C ALA A 76 9.09 12.30 -3.00
N GLU A 77 10.12 11.60 -2.50
CA GLU A 77 11.42 12.15 -2.10
C GLU A 77 12.42 12.27 -3.27
N SER A 78 12.10 11.68 -4.42
CA SER A 78 12.88 11.73 -5.68
C SER A 78 12.54 12.94 -6.54
#